data_AF-A0A7S0SGF7-F1
#
_entry.id   AF-A0A7S0SGF7-F1
#
_cell.length_a   1.000
_cell.length_b   1.000
_cell.length_c   1.000
_cell.angle_alpha   90.00
_cell.angle_beta   90.00
_cell.angle_gamma   90.00
#
_symmetry.space_group_name_H-M   'P 1'
#
loop_
_entity.id
_entity.type
_entity.pdbx_description
1 polymer ?
#
loop_
_entity_poly.entity_id
_entity_poly.type
_entity_poly.pdbx_seq_one_letter_code
_entity_poly.pdbx_strand_id
1 'polypeptide(L)'
;WATANADLPIVRYLLRNGVDMERRQPGAPGPNPPMVASVSRLVFMLVEEKVRNEDVSNSDYARLLRFLLDVGASPNPEISGGVAGNWLWCSPLLFTTASAMLRSTVGSEQYEAAVSMADSLLRHGAHLSTHDGPRRQTAFQGTVVDWMRQGGRSDKTDTLEALVKKYAEQPRPPRRCPCGNGKLFLRCHAGKEDLKAAGVDASNGGGKGAELQDGDYCPCSQPRNGKLYGRCCKRAGKEWRETLKEIVEIKSFTATPDLLSKIQEMQQEAQKIRLADPSMAQEMGPQLGDIIGLGMHEAMLASDAAFLMLPEAIEAGVDPAFVYAIRRAPFKFRGHYPTGSIAAGEQLRRKGEWNHLVDEYIAAGKDCRSARQGRCIEVAAKIAANGGPLFRQCDNISGRCEKVEPEEGAFKRCAACRGVVYCSTACQKTAWVHGGHKKSCGQARPSESPGVVYLKASTIAMMTHFHDGLQA
;
A
#
# COMPACT_ATOMS: atom_id res chain seq x y z
N TRP A 1 -23.87 13.07 -13.53
CA TRP A 1 -24.90 13.84 -14.24
C TRP A 1 -24.57 14.01 -15.72
N ALA A 2 -23.52 14.76 -16.12
CA ALA A 2 -23.20 14.99 -17.55
C ALA A 2 -23.00 13.68 -18.33
N THR A 3 -22.28 12.72 -17.75
CA THR A 3 -22.12 11.36 -18.29
C THR A 3 -23.47 10.64 -18.47
N ALA A 4 -24.35 10.66 -17.47
CA ALA A 4 -25.67 10.01 -17.51
C ALA A 4 -26.63 10.61 -18.56
N ASN A 5 -26.38 11.85 -18.99
CA ASN A 5 -27.17 12.53 -20.04
C ASN A 5 -26.45 12.56 -21.39
N ALA A 6 -25.33 11.84 -21.52
CA ALA A 6 -24.46 11.87 -22.70
C ALA A 6 -24.04 13.29 -23.18
N ASP A 7 -23.93 14.25 -22.26
CA ASP A 7 -23.53 15.64 -22.57
C ASP A 7 -22.02 15.72 -22.83
N LEU A 8 -21.64 15.40 -24.06
CA LEU A 8 -20.25 15.35 -24.51
C LEU A 8 -19.51 16.69 -24.37
N PRO A 9 -20.11 17.87 -24.69
CA PRO A 9 -19.49 19.16 -24.40
C PRO A 9 -19.09 19.34 -22.94
N ILE A 10 -19.99 19.03 -21.99
CA ILE A 10 -19.70 19.17 -20.56
C ILE A 10 -18.65 18.15 -20.10
N VAL A 11 -18.74 16.88 -20.52
CA VAL A 11 -17.73 15.88 -20.16
C VAL A 11 -16.34 16.28 -20.68
N ARG A 12 -16.24 16.79 -21.92
CA ARG A 12 -14.98 17.32 -22.48
C ARG A 12 -14.45 18.50 -21.67
N TYR A 13 -15.33 19.41 -21.28
CA TYR A 13 -14.96 20.57 -20.48
C TYR A 13 -14.41 20.13 -19.10
N LEU A 14 -15.08 19.21 -18.42
CA LEU A 14 -14.68 18.73 -17.09
C LEU A 14 -13.33 18.00 -17.12
N LEU A 15 -13.12 17.12 -18.11
CA LEU A 15 -11.84 16.41 -18.27
C LEU A 15 -10.68 17.34 -18.63
N ARG A 16 -10.91 18.36 -19.47
CA ARG A 16 -9.88 19.34 -19.84
C ARG A 16 -9.47 20.24 -18.67
N ASN A 17 -10.37 20.51 -17.73
CA ASN A 17 -10.11 21.39 -16.59
C ASN A 17 -9.65 20.64 -15.34
N GLY A 18 -9.25 19.37 -15.47
CA GLY A 18 -8.68 18.60 -14.36
C GLY A 18 -9.62 18.43 -13.18
N VAL A 19 -10.95 18.39 -13.43
CA VAL A 19 -11.93 18.15 -12.37
C VAL A 19 -11.62 16.81 -11.72
N ASP A 20 -11.39 16.84 -10.41
CA ASP A 20 -11.07 15.68 -9.59
C ASP A 20 -12.24 14.69 -9.61
N MET A 21 -12.09 13.65 -10.43
CA MET A 21 -13.07 12.57 -10.59
C MET A 21 -13.10 11.60 -9.40
N GLU A 22 -12.27 11.83 -8.38
CA GLU A 22 -12.22 11.04 -7.14
C GLU A 22 -13.08 11.66 -6.03
N ARG A 23 -13.68 12.84 -6.27
CA ARG A 23 -14.49 13.55 -5.26
C ARG A 23 -15.87 12.91 -5.12
N ARG A 24 -16.07 12.24 -3.97
CA ARG A 24 -17.29 11.50 -3.62
C ARG A 24 -18.50 12.43 -3.42
N GLN A 25 -19.71 11.94 -3.74
CA GLN A 25 -20.92 12.44 -3.06
C GLN A 25 -20.88 12.02 -1.57
N PRO A 26 -21.19 12.91 -0.63
CA PRO A 26 -21.29 12.54 0.78
C PRO A 26 -22.31 11.40 0.98
N GLY A 27 -21.88 10.27 1.56
CA GLY A 27 -22.77 9.17 1.98
C GLY A 27 -22.73 7.85 1.20
N ALA A 28 -21.97 7.71 0.12
CA ALA A 28 -21.83 6.40 -0.53
C ALA A 28 -20.95 5.43 0.31
N PRO A 29 -21.12 4.09 0.23
CA PRO A 29 -20.21 3.09 0.81
C PRO A 29 -19.12 2.60 -0.19
N GLY A 30 -17.91 2.23 0.29
CA GLY A 30 -16.78 1.66 -0.50
C GLY A 30 -15.50 2.53 -0.62
N PRO A 31 -14.33 1.96 -1.00
CA PRO A 31 -13.07 2.70 -1.17
C PRO A 31 -12.98 3.49 -2.49
N ASN A 32 -12.15 4.55 -2.53
CA ASN A 32 -11.89 5.38 -3.72
C ASN A 32 -11.06 4.60 -4.75
N PRO A 33 -11.53 4.44 -5.99
CA PRO A 33 -10.69 3.97 -7.08
C PRO A 33 -9.92 5.14 -7.73
N PRO A 34 -8.66 4.92 -8.18
CA PRO A 34 -7.87 5.96 -8.83
C PRO A 34 -8.52 6.47 -10.12
N MET A 35 -8.19 7.67 -10.56
CA MET A 35 -8.72 8.36 -11.76
C MET A 35 -8.96 7.45 -13.00
N VAL A 36 -8.07 6.49 -13.29
CA VAL A 36 -8.21 5.52 -14.40
C VAL A 36 -9.39 4.55 -14.18
N ALA A 37 -9.59 4.12 -12.95
CA ALA A 37 -10.73 3.31 -12.55
C ALA A 37 -12.02 4.14 -12.45
N SER A 38 -11.94 5.45 -12.16
CA SER A 38 -13.09 6.36 -12.27
C SER A 38 -13.56 6.53 -13.72
N VAL A 39 -12.67 6.76 -14.68
CA VAL A 39 -13.05 6.87 -16.11
C VAL A 39 -13.53 5.53 -16.68
N SER A 40 -12.92 4.42 -16.29
CA SER A 40 -13.36 3.07 -16.72
C SER A 40 -14.71 2.67 -16.06
N ARG A 41 -14.99 3.17 -14.85
CA ARG A 41 -16.31 3.05 -14.21
C ARG A 41 -17.38 3.91 -14.89
N LEU A 42 -17.01 5.06 -15.48
CA LEU A 42 -17.94 5.82 -16.34
C LEU A 42 -18.35 5.02 -17.57
N VAL A 43 -17.45 4.24 -18.17
CA VAL A 43 -17.80 3.35 -19.29
C VAL A 43 -18.90 2.37 -18.87
N PHE A 44 -18.77 1.74 -17.70
CA PHE A 44 -19.81 0.83 -17.19
C PHE A 44 -21.10 1.56 -16.82
N MET A 45 -21.01 2.68 -16.08
CA MET A 45 -22.17 3.49 -15.70
C MET A 45 -22.93 4.03 -16.90
N LEU A 46 -22.24 4.39 -17.99
CA LEU A 46 -22.87 4.83 -19.24
C LEU A 46 -23.71 3.73 -19.86
N VAL A 47 -23.13 2.53 -19.92
CA VAL A 47 -23.79 1.37 -20.50
C VAL A 47 -24.99 0.96 -19.62
N GLU A 48 -24.85 1.00 -18.29
CA GLU A 48 -25.91 0.68 -17.34
C GLU A 48 -27.03 1.72 -17.32
N GLU A 49 -26.70 3.02 -17.30
CA GLU A 49 -27.68 4.11 -17.33
C GLU A 49 -28.44 4.14 -18.65
N LYS A 50 -27.80 3.77 -19.77
CA LYS A 50 -28.50 3.65 -21.05
C LYS A 50 -29.62 2.60 -21.01
N VAL A 51 -29.41 1.49 -20.30
CA VAL A 51 -30.46 0.48 -20.13
C VAL A 51 -31.63 1.04 -19.32
N ARG A 52 -31.39 2.00 -18.44
CA ARG A 52 -32.43 2.62 -17.61
C ARG A 52 -33.13 3.80 -18.29
N ASN A 53 -32.47 4.50 -19.22
CA ASN A 53 -32.94 5.77 -19.78
C ASN A 53 -33.20 5.67 -21.30
N GLU A 54 -34.48 5.70 -21.68
CA GLU A 54 -34.94 5.61 -23.07
C GLU A 54 -34.80 6.95 -23.82
N ASP A 55 -34.72 8.08 -23.10
CA ASP A 55 -34.82 9.43 -23.68
C ASP A 55 -33.54 9.95 -24.36
N VAL A 56 -32.41 9.27 -24.18
CA VAL A 56 -31.11 9.69 -24.73
C VAL A 56 -30.73 8.82 -25.94
N SER A 57 -30.36 9.45 -27.07
CA SER A 57 -30.08 8.70 -28.30
C SER A 57 -28.88 7.75 -28.14
N ASN A 58 -28.95 6.56 -28.73
CA ASN A 58 -27.83 5.62 -28.68
C ASN A 58 -26.58 6.16 -29.40
N SER A 59 -26.76 7.04 -30.37
CA SER A 59 -25.65 7.68 -31.09
C SER A 59 -24.80 8.56 -30.19
N ASP A 60 -25.40 9.21 -29.18
CA ASP A 60 -24.70 10.06 -28.21
C ASP A 60 -23.86 9.23 -27.25
N TYR A 61 -24.39 8.10 -26.78
CA TYR A 61 -23.65 7.14 -25.98
C TYR A 61 -22.48 6.53 -26.74
N ALA A 62 -22.66 6.15 -28.01
CA ALA A 62 -21.59 5.63 -28.84
C ALA A 62 -20.47 6.68 -29.05
N ARG A 63 -20.83 7.94 -29.28
CA ARG A 63 -19.88 9.06 -29.40
C ARG A 63 -19.12 9.31 -28.10
N LEU A 64 -19.82 9.28 -26.97
CA LEU A 64 -19.21 9.48 -25.65
C LEU A 64 -18.31 8.32 -25.26
N LEU A 65 -18.73 7.06 -25.47
CA LEU A 65 -17.92 5.88 -25.23
C LEU A 65 -16.62 5.91 -26.04
N ARG A 66 -16.71 6.21 -27.33
CA ARG A 66 -15.53 6.36 -28.19
C ARG A 66 -14.59 7.42 -27.65
N PHE A 67 -15.11 8.60 -27.31
CA PHE A 67 -14.31 9.66 -26.72
C PHE A 67 -13.61 9.23 -25.43
N LEU A 68 -14.30 8.52 -24.52
CA LEU A 68 -13.70 8.03 -23.27
C LEU A 68 -12.57 7.03 -23.55
N LEU A 69 -12.77 6.10 -24.49
CA LEU A 69 -11.75 5.14 -24.90
C LEU A 69 -10.53 5.85 -25.53
N ASP A 70 -10.76 6.85 -26.38
CA ASP A 70 -9.70 7.64 -27.04
C ASP A 70 -8.85 8.43 -26.02
N VAL A 71 -9.45 8.88 -24.91
CA VAL A 71 -8.71 9.56 -23.81
C VAL A 71 -8.12 8.59 -22.78
N GLY A 72 -8.17 7.28 -23.05
CA GLY A 72 -7.45 6.27 -22.28
C GLY A 72 -8.29 5.50 -21.24
N ALA A 73 -9.62 5.55 -21.31
CA ALA A 73 -10.46 4.66 -20.52
C ALA A 73 -10.15 3.19 -20.81
N SER A 74 -10.17 2.34 -19.78
CA SER A 74 -10.06 0.90 -20.02
C SER A 74 -11.37 0.38 -20.61
N PRO A 75 -11.35 -0.37 -21.73
CA PRO A 75 -12.53 -1.08 -22.21
C PRO A 75 -12.88 -2.30 -21.32
N ASN A 76 -12.02 -2.65 -20.37
CA ASN A 76 -12.20 -3.75 -19.41
C ASN A 76 -11.99 -3.23 -17.98
N PRO A 77 -12.93 -2.45 -17.42
CA PRO A 77 -12.91 -2.13 -15.99
C PRO A 77 -13.11 -3.39 -15.15
N GLU A 78 -12.23 -3.66 -14.20
CA GLU A 78 -12.53 -4.59 -13.11
C GLU A 78 -13.47 -3.89 -12.12
N ILE A 79 -14.64 -4.47 -11.86
CA ILE A 79 -15.59 -3.95 -10.88
C ILE A 79 -15.60 -4.87 -9.67
N SER A 80 -15.00 -4.42 -8.57
CA SER A 80 -15.07 -5.12 -7.29
C SER A 80 -16.18 -4.53 -6.41
N GLY A 81 -17.34 -5.19 -6.36
CA GLY A 81 -18.33 -5.09 -5.27
C GLY A 81 -19.46 -4.06 -5.39
N GLY A 82 -20.71 -4.51 -5.18
CA GLY A 82 -21.85 -3.66 -4.77
C GLY A 82 -23.25 -4.03 -5.32
N VAL A 83 -24.10 -4.61 -4.45
CA VAL A 83 -25.59 -4.62 -4.32
C VAL A 83 -26.52 -4.93 -5.53
N ALA A 84 -26.09 -4.92 -6.79
CA ALA A 84 -26.99 -5.13 -7.93
C ALA A 84 -26.78 -6.46 -8.68
N GLY A 85 -27.32 -7.57 -8.16
CA GLY A 85 -27.60 -8.82 -8.90
C GLY A 85 -26.43 -9.48 -9.69
N ASN A 86 -26.75 -10.57 -10.39
CA ASN A 86 -25.78 -11.42 -11.11
C ASN A 86 -25.03 -10.76 -12.29
N TRP A 87 -25.28 -9.48 -12.59
CA TRP A 87 -24.77 -8.78 -13.77
C TRP A 87 -23.43 -8.02 -13.55
N LEU A 88 -22.99 -7.89 -12.29
CA LEU A 88 -21.81 -7.09 -11.89
C LEU A 88 -20.46 -7.59 -12.41
N TRP A 89 -20.44 -8.75 -13.08
CA TRP A 89 -19.22 -9.40 -13.59
C TRP A 89 -19.13 -9.36 -15.12
N CYS A 90 -20.05 -8.66 -15.78
CA CYS A 90 -20.05 -8.54 -17.24
C CYS A 90 -19.08 -7.45 -17.69
N SER A 91 -18.22 -7.75 -18.66
CA SER A 91 -17.45 -6.71 -19.35
C SER A 91 -18.41 -5.72 -20.04
N PRO A 92 -18.01 -4.45 -20.26
CA PRO A 92 -18.83 -3.50 -21.02
C PRO A 92 -19.22 -4.03 -22.41
N LEU A 93 -18.35 -4.85 -23.02
CA LEU A 93 -18.66 -5.53 -24.27
C LEU A 93 -19.83 -6.50 -24.10
N LEU A 94 -19.77 -7.40 -23.11
CA LEU A 94 -20.85 -8.34 -22.85
C LEU A 94 -22.16 -7.62 -22.53
N PHE A 95 -22.12 -6.57 -21.72
CA PHE A 95 -23.30 -5.84 -21.31
C PHE A 95 -23.94 -5.06 -22.48
N THR A 96 -23.14 -4.37 -23.31
CA THR A 96 -23.65 -3.69 -24.52
C THR A 96 -24.28 -4.67 -25.48
N THR A 97 -23.70 -5.86 -25.63
CA THR A 97 -24.24 -6.91 -26.49
C THR A 97 -25.50 -7.58 -25.93
N ALA A 98 -25.56 -7.84 -24.63
CA ALA A 98 -26.71 -8.46 -23.98
C ALA A 98 -27.92 -7.51 -23.97
N SER A 99 -27.69 -6.21 -23.75
CA SER A 99 -28.73 -5.17 -23.74
C SER A 99 -29.40 -5.00 -25.11
N ALA A 100 -28.63 -5.13 -26.20
CA ALA A 100 -29.15 -5.06 -27.56
C ALA A 100 -30.00 -6.28 -27.95
N MET A 101 -29.84 -7.41 -27.24
CA MET A 101 -30.46 -8.69 -27.58
C MET A 101 -31.66 -9.05 -26.71
N LEU A 102 -31.63 -8.75 -25.40
CA LEU A 102 -32.67 -9.14 -24.44
C LEU A 102 -34.01 -8.41 -24.65
N ARG A 103 -34.03 -7.34 -25.44
CA ARG A 103 -35.27 -6.62 -25.78
C ARG A 103 -35.73 -7.06 -27.18
N SER A 104 -36.82 -7.83 -27.22
CA SER A 104 -37.38 -8.40 -28.45
C SER A 104 -37.87 -7.35 -29.46
N THR A 105 -38.02 -6.08 -29.05
CA THR A 105 -38.62 -4.96 -29.80
C THR A 105 -37.64 -3.87 -30.22
N VAL A 106 -36.33 -4.09 -30.07
CA VAL A 106 -35.28 -3.09 -30.39
C VAL A 106 -35.27 -2.77 -31.88
N GLY A 107 -35.57 -1.51 -32.22
CA GLY A 107 -35.50 -0.98 -33.58
C GLY A 107 -34.09 -1.04 -34.19
N SER A 108 -33.98 -0.98 -35.52
CA SER A 108 -32.71 -1.07 -36.26
C SER A 108 -31.65 -0.08 -35.75
N GLU A 109 -32.05 1.15 -35.42
CA GLU A 109 -31.16 2.21 -34.92
C GLU A 109 -30.45 1.83 -33.60
N GLN A 110 -31.18 1.18 -32.68
CA GLN A 110 -30.62 0.79 -31.39
C GLN A 110 -29.61 -0.36 -31.55
N TYR A 111 -29.86 -1.26 -32.50
CA TYR A 111 -28.94 -2.33 -32.86
C TYR A 111 -27.66 -1.79 -33.52
N GLU A 112 -27.78 -0.87 -34.48
CA GLU A 112 -26.62 -0.24 -35.14
C GLU A 112 -25.72 0.50 -34.15
N ALA A 113 -26.30 1.19 -33.18
CA ALA A 113 -25.52 1.87 -32.16
C ALA A 113 -24.83 0.88 -31.20
N ALA A 114 -25.47 -0.23 -30.85
CA ALA A 114 -24.82 -1.30 -30.09
C ALA A 114 -23.65 -1.93 -30.85
N VAL A 115 -23.81 -2.16 -32.15
CA VAL A 115 -22.74 -2.63 -33.04
C VAL A 115 -21.58 -1.61 -33.09
N SER A 116 -21.89 -0.32 -33.18
CA SER A 116 -20.90 0.77 -33.16
C SER A 116 -20.14 0.87 -31.84
N MET A 117 -20.83 0.65 -30.71
CA MET A 117 -20.20 0.58 -29.39
C MET A 117 -19.31 -0.66 -29.25
N ALA A 118 -19.78 -1.82 -29.70
CA ALA A 118 -19.00 -3.06 -29.68
C ALA A 118 -17.75 -2.95 -30.56
N ASP A 119 -17.86 -2.40 -31.77
CA ASP A 119 -16.72 -2.10 -32.63
C ASP A 119 -15.73 -1.14 -31.95
N SER A 120 -16.21 -0.09 -31.28
CA SER A 120 -15.33 0.84 -30.55
C SER A 120 -14.63 0.16 -29.37
N LEU A 121 -15.32 -0.70 -28.61
CA LEU A 121 -14.75 -1.48 -27.51
C LEU A 121 -13.71 -2.49 -28.01
N LEU A 122 -14.00 -3.21 -29.10
CA LEU A 122 -13.10 -4.19 -29.71
C LEU A 122 -11.85 -3.53 -30.29
N ARG A 123 -11.99 -2.38 -30.97
CA ARG A 123 -10.84 -1.57 -31.45
C ARG A 123 -9.90 -1.19 -30.31
N HIS A 124 -10.41 -0.97 -29.10
CA HIS A 124 -9.61 -0.63 -27.92
C HIS A 124 -9.15 -1.87 -27.12
N GLY A 125 -9.47 -3.07 -27.62
CA GLY A 125 -9.07 -4.35 -27.06
C GLY A 125 -9.93 -4.80 -25.87
N ALA A 126 -11.24 -4.60 -25.91
CA ALA A 126 -12.16 -5.30 -25.02
C ALA A 126 -11.96 -6.82 -25.13
N HIS A 127 -12.05 -7.54 -24.00
CA HIS A 127 -11.94 -9.00 -23.99
C HIS A 127 -13.22 -9.64 -24.55
N LEU A 128 -13.03 -10.64 -25.42
CA LEU A 128 -14.09 -11.42 -26.04
C LEU A 128 -14.67 -12.52 -25.13
N SER A 129 -13.90 -12.93 -24.12
CA SER A 129 -14.28 -13.94 -23.14
C SER A 129 -14.63 -13.33 -21.80
N THR A 130 -15.57 -13.97 -21.10
CA THR A 130 -15.82 -13.76 -19.68
C THR A 130 -14.79 -14.57 -18.87
N HIS A 131 -13.57 -14.05 -18.72
CA HIS A 131 -12.50 -14.53 -17.81
C HIS A 131 -12.38 -16.06 -17.55
N ASP A 132 -11.28 -16.69 -18.01
CA ASP A 132 -10.77 -17.99 -17.52
C ASP A 132 -10.06 -17.88 -16.15
N GLY A 133 -10.68 -17.19 -15.19
CA GLY A 133 -10.17 -17.12 -13.82
C GLY A 133 -10.47 -18.43 -13.06
N PRO A 134 -9.50 -19.06 -12.37
CA PRO A 134 -9.68 -20.36 -11.71
C PRO A 134 -10.62 -20.36 -10.47
N ARG A 135 -11.37 -19.28 -10.22
CA ARG A 135 -12.26 -19.17 -9.06
C ARG A 135 -13.53 -18.40 -9.39
N ARG A 136 -14.54 -19.12 -9.90
CA ARG A 136 -16.01 -19.03 -9.60
C ARG A 136 -16.81 -19.41 -10.85
N GLN A 137 -17.52 -20.54 -10.77
CA GLN A 137 -18.57 -20.91 -11.73
C GLN A 137 -19.73 -19.91 -11.60
N THR A 138 -19.84 -18.96 -12.52
CA THR A 138 -21.10 -18.25 -12.75
C THR A 138 -21.87 -18.99 -13.85
N ALA A 139 -23.20 -18.85 -13.89
CA ALA A 139 -24.06 -19.41 -14.93
C ALA A 139 -23.83 -18.82 -16.35
N PHE A 140 -22.75 -18.05 -16.56
CA PHE A 140 -22.49 -17.23 -17.73
C PHE A 140 -21.13 -17.59 -18.37
N GLN A 141 -20.90 -18.89 -18.61
CA GLN A 141 -19.73 -19.36 -19.35
C GLN A 141 -19.99 -19.30 -20.85
N GLY A 142 -19.04 -18.75 -21.60
CA GLY A 142 -19.11 -18.64 -23.06
C GLY A 142 -18.59 -17.30 -23.57
N THR A 143 -18.24 -17.26 -24.84
CA THR A 143 -17.91 -16.00 -25.52
C THR A 143 -19.17 -15.16 -25.70
N VAL A 144 -18.99 -13.86 -25.96
CA VAL A 144 -20.08 -12.97 -26.39
C VAL A 144 -20.87 -13.58 -27.56
N VAL A 145 -20.19 -14.29 -28.46
CA VAL A 145 -20.79 -14.96 -29.62
C VAL A 145 -21.68 -16.13 -29.20
N ASP A 146 -21.24 -16.95 -28.24
CA ASP A 146 -22.02 -18.09 -27.74
C ASP A 146 -23.34 -17.62 -27.11
N TRP A 147 -23.30 -16.48 -26.41
CA TRP A 147 -24.49 -15.83 -25.85
C TRP A 147 -25.46 -15.37 -26.94
N MET A 148 -24.96 -14.86 -28.06
CA MET A 148 -25.80 -14.40 -29.15
C MET A 148 -26.50 -15.54 -29.88
N ARG A 149 -25.81 -16.66 -30.07
CA ARG A 149 -26.37 -17.85 -30.72
C ARG A 149 -27.52 -18.44 -29.92
N GLN A 150 -27.45 -18.40 -28.59
CA GLN A 150 -28.52 -18.87 -27.70
C GLN A 150 -29.80 -18.02 -27.78
N GLY A 151 -29.71 -16.76 -28.25
CA GLY A 151 -30.85 -15.84 -28.37
C GLY A 151 -31.69 -15.99 -29.65
N GLY A 152 -31.35 -16.90 -30.56
CA GLY A 152 -32.18 -17.23 -31.74
C GLY A 152 -32.27 -16.16 -32.83
N ARG A 153 -31.33 -15.21 -32.91
CA ARG A 153 -31.30 -14.14 -33.93
C ARG A 153 -30.06 -14.25 -34.83
N SER A 154 -30.15 -15.11 -35.86
CA SER A 154 -29.02 -15.47 -36.72
C SER A 154 -28.55 -14.35 -37.67
N ASP A 155 -29.41 -13.41 -38.04
CA ASP A 155 -29.07 -12.28 -38.93
C ASP A 155 -28.20 -11.22 -38.23
N LYS A 156 -28.49 -10.98 -36.95
CA LYS A 156 -27.78 -10.00 -36.11
C LYS A 156 -26.51 -10.56 -35.46
N THR A 157 -26.34 -11.87 -35.42
CA THR A 157 -25.10 -12.51 -34.97
C THR A 157 -23.97 -12.31 -35.98
N ASP A 158 -24.26 -12.35 -37.28
CA ASP A 158 -23.24 -12.33 -38.34
C ASP A 158 -22.40 -11.05 -38.34
N THR A 159 -23.04 -9.90 -38.10
CA THR A 159 -22.33 -8.60 -38.06
C THR A 159 -21.37 -8.54 -36.87
N LEU A 160 -21.78 -9.01 -35.70
CA LEU A 160 -20.88 -9.00 -34.54
C LEU A 160 -19.82 -10.10 -34.64
N GLU A 161 -20.17 -11.30 -35.13
CA GLU A 161 -19.18 -12.35 -35.41
C GLU A 161 -18.11 -11.85 -36.39
N ALA A 162 -18.50 -11.09 -37.42
CA ALA A 162 -17.56 -10.45 -38.33
C ALA A 162 -16.65 -9.43 -37.62
N LEU A 163 -17.17 -8.63 -36.69
CA LEU A 163 -16.36 -7.70 -35.88
C LEU A 163 -15.42 -8.44 -34.94
N VAL A 164 -15.92 -9.46 -34.24
CA VAL A 164 -15.11 -10.31 -33.35
C VAL A 164 -13.98 -10.95 -34.12
N LYS A 165 -14.27 -11.57 -35.27
CA LYS A 165 -13.27 -12.17 -36.16
C LYS A 165 -12.26 -11.14 -36.66
N LYS A 166 -12.73 -9.94 -37.03
CA LYS A 166 -11.87 -8.84 -37.49
C LYS A 166 -10.85 -8.41 -36.44
N TYR A 167 -11.22 -8.40 -35.15
CA TYR A 167 -10.35 -7.91 -34.07
C TYR A 167 -9.67 -9.01 -33.24
N ALA A 168 -10.10 -10.27 -33.34
CA ALA A 168 -9.55 -11.39 -32.56
C ALA A 168 -8.04 -11.59 -32.78
N GLU A 169 -7.56 -11.33 -33.99
CA GLU A 169 -6.14 -11.47 -34.38
C GLU A 169 -5.37 -10.15 -34.31
N GLN A 170 -6.04 -9.02 -34.05
CA GLN A 170 -5.38 -7.73 -34.02
C GLN A 170 -4.72 -7.49 -32.65
N PRO A 171 -3.41 -7.18 -32.60
CA PRO A 171 -2.78 -6.80 -31.34
C PRO A 171 -3.45 -5.54 -30.80
N ARG A 172 -3.71 -5.51 -29.49
CA ARG A 172 -4.32 -4.34 -28.83
C ARG A 172 -3.50 -3.08 -29.17
N PRO A 173 -4.13 -1.99 -29.64
CA PRO A 173 -3.39 -0.78 -29.98
C PRO A 173 -2.56 -0.26 -28.80
N PRO A 174 -1.35 0.28 -29.04
CA PRO A 174 -0.53 0.84 -27.98
C PRO A 174 -1.25 1.99 -27.28
N ARG A 175 -1.53 1.85 -25.98
CA ARG A 175 -2.18 2.90 -25.18
C ARG A 175 -1.15 3.93 -24.73
N ARG A 176 -1.53 5.22 -24.70
CA ARG A 176 -0.72 6.25 -24.02
C ARG A 176 -0.75 6.02 -22.51
N CYS A 177 0.34 6.36 -21.83
CA CYS A 177 0.42 6.30 -20.38
C CYS A 177 -0.56 7.31 -19.77
N PRO A 178 -1.43 6.89 -18.82
CA PRO A 178 -2.32 7.82 -18.12
C PRO A 178 -1.57 8.79 -17.20
N CYS A 179 -0.29 8.56 -16.93
CA CYS A 179 0.62 9.45 -16.21
C CYS A 179 0.94 10.77 -16.94
N GLY A 180 0.37 11.02 -18.14
CA GLY A 180 0.50 12.30 -18.83
C GLY A 180 1.84 12.56 -19.52
N ASN A 181 2.83 11.67 -19.38
CA ASN A 181 4.16 11.85 -19.98
C ASN A 181 4.22 11.65 -21.52
N GLY A 182 3.08 11.39 -22.17
CA GLY A 182 2.96 11.18 -23.61
C GLY A 182 3.55 9.86 -24.14
N LYS A 183 4.25 9.07 -23.33
CA LYS A 183 4.83 7.77 -23.71
C LYS A 183 3.75 6.69 -23.78
N LEU A 184 4.05 5.59 -24.45
CA LEU A 184 3.18 4.41 -24.46
C LEU A 184 3.20 3.74 -23.08
N PHE A 185 2.05 3.25 -22.62
CA PHE A 185 1.88 2.50 -21.38
C PHE A 185 2.92 1.39 -21.24
N LEU A 186 3.14 0.66 -22.34
CA LEU A 186 4.14 -0.42 -22.37
C LEU A 186 5.55 0.07 -22.04
N ARG A 187 5.92 1.24 -22.56
CA ARG A 187 7.23 1.86 -22.32
C ARG A 187 7.33 2.64 -21.01
N CYS A 188 6.25 2.72 -20.23
CA CYS A 188 6.20 3.51 -19.00
C CYS A 188 5.97 2.65 -17.75
N HIS A 189 5.06 1.67 -17.83
CA HIS A 189 4.63 0.89 -16.66
C HIS A 189 4.62 -0.63 -16.86
N ALA A 190 4.82 -1.15 -18.08
CA ALA A 190 4.77 -2.60 -18.26
C ALA A 190 6.01 -3.29 -17.67
N GLY A 191 5.80 -4.50 -17.14
CA GLY A 191 6.88 -5.34 -16.61
C GLY A 191 7.77 -5.88 -17.72
N LYS A 192 8.92 -6.45 -17.36
CA LYS A 192 9.86 -7.04 -18.33
C LYS A 192 9.22 -8.15 -19.17
N GLU A 193 8.36 -8.98 -18.56
CA GLU A 193 7.67 -10.06 -19.25
C GLU A 193 6.66 -9.54 -20.29
N ASP A 194 5.91 -8.49 -19.96
CA ASP A 194 4.96 -7.84 -20.89
C ASP A 194 5.69 -7.17 -22.07
N LEU A 195 6.85 -6.55 -21.81
CA LEU A 195 7.70 -5.99 -22.87
C LEU A 195 8.21 -7.09 -23.81
N LYS A 196 8.68 -8.20 -23.25
CA LYS A 196 9.16 -9.35 -24.02
C LYS A 196 8.05 -9.98 -24.85
N ALA A 197 6.86 -10.15 -24.27
CA ALA A 197 5.69 -10.67 -24.98
C ALA A 197 5.24 -9.75 -26.13
N ALA A 198 5.44 -8.44 -25.99
CA ALA A 198 5.13 -7.47 -27.03
C ALA A 198 6.27 -7.23 -28.05
N GLY A 199 7.36 -8.01 -27.98
CA GLY A 199 8.52 -7.83 -28.86
C GLY A 199 9.24 -6.49 -28.68
N VAL A 200 9.08 -5.84 -27.52
CA VAL A 200 9.79 -4.60 -27.18
C VAL A 200 11.05 -4.95 -26.41
N ASP A 201 12.19 -4.44 -26.86
CA ASP A 201 13.47 -4.68 -26.20
C ASP A 201 13.45 -4.19 -24.74
N ALA A 202 13.50 -5.16 -23.81
CA ALA A 202 13.47 -4.94 -22.37
C ALA A 202 14.81 -4.48 -21.79
N SER A 203 15.86 -4.39 -22.62
CA SER A 203 17.17 -3.84 -22.23
C SER A 203 17.08 -2.38 -21.74
N ASN A 204 16.05 -1.64 -22.18
CA ASN A 204 15.84 -0.21 -21.89
C ASN A 204 14.63 0.09 -20.98
N GLY A 205 14.40 -0.72 -19.94
CA GLY A 205 13.81 -0.22 -18.69
C GLY A 205 12.27 -0.20 -18.52
N GLY A 206 11.58 -1.32 -18.77
CA GLY A 206 10.18 -1.47 -18.31
C GLY A 206 10.08 -2.17 -16.95
N GLY A 207 9.31 -1.57 -16.04
CA GLY A 207 8.78 -2.26 -14.86
C GLY A 207 9.05 -1.57 -13.52
N LYS A 208 9.84 -0.50 -13.46
CA LYS A 208 10.18 0.14 -12.17
C LYS A 208 9.33 1.36 -11.82
N GLY A 209 8.44 1.83 -12.68
CA GLY A 209 7.84 3.17 -12.55
C GLY A 209 8.81 4.26 -13.01
N ALA A 210 8.25 5.43 -13.33
CA ALA A 210 9.05 6.55 -13.83
C ALA A 210 9.85 7.16 -12.67
N GLU A 211 11.16 7.31 -12.87
CA GLU A 211 11.98 8.05 -11.93
C GLU A 211 11.62 9.54 -12.01
N LEU A 212 11.38 10.15 -10.85
CA LEU A 212 11.15 11.60 -10.80
C LEU A 212 12.37 12.33 -11.37
N GLN A 213 12.10 13.31 -12.22
CA GLN A 213 13.11 14.18 -12.82
C GLN A 213 13.40 15.37 -11.92
N ASP A 214 14.57 16.01 -12.09
CA ASP A 214 15.01 17.11 -11.21
C ASP A 214 14.04 18.29 -11.15
N GLY A 215 13.29 18.52 -12.24
CA GLY A 215 12.29 19.57 -12.39
C GLY A 215 10.91 19.21 -11.84
N ASP A 216 10.67 17.97 -11.41
CA ASP A 216 9.37 17.57 -10.85
C ASP A 216 9.21 18.09 -9.43
N TYR A 217 7.97 18.23 -8.96
CA TYR A 217 7.72 18.60 -7.56
C TYR A 217 8.11 17.44 -6.63
N CYS A 218 8.87 17.76 -5.58
CA CYS A 218 9.33 16.77 -4.65
C CYS A 218 8.19 16.30 -3.73
N PRO A 219 7.93 14.99 -3.60
CA PRO A 219 6.89 14.44 -2.72
C PRO A 219 7.06 14.88 -1.26
N CYS A 220 8.31 15.01 -0.79
CA CYS A 220 8.71 15.54 0.52
C CYS A 220 8.08 16.89 0.90
N SER A 221 7.73 17.69 -0.12
CA SER A 221 7.48 19.13 0.02
C SER A 221 6.04 19.53 -0.25
N GLN A 222 5.21 18.58 -0.67
CA GLN A 222 3.79 18.82 -0.86
C GLN A 222 3.04 18.71 0.48
N PRO A 223 2.05 19.58 0.75
CA PRO A 223 1.57 20.66 -0.12
C PRO A 223 2.27 22.02 0.11
N ARG A 224 3.18 22.16 1.08
CA ARG A 224 3.50 23.48 1.65
C ARG A 224 4.58 24.30 0.95
N ASN A 225 5.56 23.67 0.28
CA ASN A 225 6.80 24.38 -0.08
C ASN A 225 7.24 24.26 -1.55
N GLY A 226 6.50 23.52 -2.39
CA GLY A 226 6.71 23.49 -3.85
C GLY A 226 8.15 23.22 -4.32
N LYS A 227 8.95 22.49 -3.54
CA LYS A 227 10.38 22.32 -3.86
C LYS A 227 10.52 21.33 -5.00
N LEU A 228 11.42 21.61 -5.94
CA LEU A 228 11.76 20.68 -7.01
C LEU A 228 12.56 19.49 -6.48
N TYR A 229 12.32 18.29 -7.02
CA TYR A 229 12.91 17.03 -6.59
C TYR A 229 14.44 17.08 -6.58
N GLY A 230 15.04 17.64 -7.63
CA GLY A 230 16.50 17.83 -7.74
C GLY A 230 17.08 18.70 -6.61
N ARG A 231 16.28 19.59 -6.03
CA ARG A 231 16.68 20.52 -4.95
C ARG A 231 16.22 20.08 -3.55
N CYS A 232 15.38 19.05 -3.40
CA CYS A 232 14.99 18.45 -2.09
C CYS A 232 15.58 17.04 -1.94
N CYS A 233 14.79 16.01 -2.29
CA CYS A 233 15.10 14.63 -1.93
C CYS A 233 16.27 14.05 -2.69
N LYS A 234 16.48 14.44 -3.95
CA LYS A 234 17.62 13.94 -4.72
C LYS A 234 18.94 14.37 -4.10
N ARG A 235 19.04 15.63 -3.66
CA ARG A 235 20.18 16.15 -2.89
C ARG A 235 20.37 15.45 -1.55
N ALA A 236 19.28 14.97 -0.95
CA ALA A 236 19.31 14.19 0.29
C ALA A 236 19.57 12.69 0.07
N GLY A 237 19.87 12.25 -1.16
CA GLY A 237 20.13 10.85 -1.50
C GLY A 237 18.87 9.96 -1.49
N LYS A 238 17.69 10.56 -1.63
CA LYS A 238 16.41 9.85 -1.67
C LYS A 238 15.92 9.70 -3.11
N GLU A 239 15.65 8.47 -3.52
CA GLU A 239 15.08 8.15 -4.83
C GLU A 239 13.57 7.98 -4.74
N TRP A 240 12.83 8.61 -5.64
CA TRP A 240 11.37 8.48 -5.72
C TRP A 240 10.97 7.94 -7.09
N ARG A 241 9.95 7.08 -7.11
CA ARG A 241 9.36 6.60 -8.36
C ARG A 241 7.86 6.80 -8.36
N GLU A 242 7.37 7.28 -9.50
CA GLU A 242 5.95 7.35 -9.79
C GLU A 242 5.47 6.03 -10.38
N THR A 243 4.55 5.39 -9.67
CA THR A 243 3.80 4.23 -10.14
C THR A 243 2.39 4.66 -10.55
N LEU A 244 1.61 3.77 -11.14
CA LEU A 244 0.20 4.04 -11.47
C LEU A 244 -0.68 4.28 -10.23
N LYS A 245 -0.23 3.88 -9.04
CA LYS A 245 -1.02 3.95 -7.80
C LYS A 245 -0.57 5.09 -6.89
N GLU A 246 0.73 5.37 -6.85
CA GLU A 246 1.33 6.28 -5.90
C GLU A 246 2.78 6.63 -6.27
N ILE A 247 3.30 7.70 -5.66
CA ILE A 247 4.74 8.02 -5.67
C ILE A 247 5.39 7.41 -4.43
N VAL A 248 6.29 6.46 -4.64
CA VAL A 248 6.95 5.70 -3.56
C VAL A 248 8.42 6.08 -3.42
N GLU A 249 8.88 6.25 -2.17
CA GLU A 249 10.31 6.38 -1.86
C GLU A 249 10.95 5.01 -2.00
N ILE A 250 11.91 4.87 -2.92
CA ILE A 250 12.73 3.68 -2.99
C ILE A 250 13.82 3.83 -1.94
N LYS A 251 13.69 3.04 -0.88
CA LYS A 251 14.82 2.78 0.01
C LYS A 251 15.81 1.92 -0.77
N SER A 252 16.83 2.53 -1.34
CA SER A 252 17.98 1.79 -1.85
C SER A 252 18.69 1.18 -0.65
N PHE A 253 18.36 -0.08 -0.36
CA PHE A 253 19.07 -0.86 0.64
C PHE A 253 20.34 -1.38 -0.01
N THR A 254 21.45 -0.66 0.14
CA THR A 254 22.77 -1.22 -0.12
C THR A 254 23.11 -2.15 1.04
N ALA A 255 22.78 -3.43 0.89
CA ALA A 255 23.19 -4.45 1.83
C ALA A 255 24.73 -4.50 1.84
N THR A 256 25.32 -4.43 3.04
CA THR A 256 26.75 -4.67 3.18
C THR A 256 27.04 -6.14 2.84
N PRO A 257 28.23 -6.47 2.33
CA PRO A 257 28.60 -7.87 2.04
C PRO A 257 28.38 -8.79 3.24
N ASP A 258 28.66 -8.31 4.46
CA ASP A 258 28.46 -9.07 5.71
C ASP A 258 26.99 -9.39 6.00
N LEU A 259 26.08 -8.46 5.69
CA LEU A 259 24.65 -8.70 5.86
C LEU A 259 24.10 -9.66 4.81
N LEU A 260 24.61 -9.59 3.58
CA LEU A 260 24.23 -10.54 2.51
C LEU A 260 24.61 -11.98 2.88
N SER A 261 25.81 -12.19 3.45
CA SER A 261 26.24 -13.50 3.93
C SER A 261 25.31 -14.05 5.02
N LYS A 262 24.95 -13.23 6.01
CA LYS A 262 24.02 -13.64 7.09
C LYS A 262 22.62 -13.98 6.60
N ILE A 263 22.11 -13.23 5.60
CA ILE A 263 20.82 -13.53 4.97
C ILE A 263 20.89 -14.90 4.27
N GLN A 264 22.00 -15.19 3.58
CA GLN A 264 22.22 -16.48 2.93
C GLN A 264 22.29 -17.64 3.94
N GLU A 265 22.99 -17.45 5.07
CA GLU A 265 23.06 -18.45 6.14
C GLU A 265 21.67 -18.74 6.73
N MET A 266 20.88 -17.71 7.03
CA MET A 266 19.51 -17.87 7.52
C MET A 266 18.60 -18.60 6.52
N GLN A 267 18.73 -18.31 5.23
CA GLN A 267 17.95 -18.99 4.18
C GLN A 267 18.32 -20.47 4.08
N GLN A 268 19.61 -20.79 4.19
CA GLN A 268 20.09 -22.18 4.19
C GLN A 268 19.58 -22.95 5.41
N GLU A 269 19.59 -22.32 6.59
CA GLU A 269 19.13 -22.98 7.82
C GLU A 269 17.61 -23.21 7.81
N ALA A 270 16.83 -22.20 7.38
CA ALA A 270 15.39 -22.36 7.19
C ALA A 270 15.05 -23.48 6.17
N GLN A 271 15.89 -23.63 5.14
CA GLN A 271 15.73 -24.71 4.16
C GLN A 271 16.05 -26.09 4.76
N LYS A 272 17.07 -26.20 5.62
CA LYS A 272 17.37 -27.46 6.33
C LYS A 272 16.22 -27.89 7.25
N ILE A 273 15.68 -26.95 8.03
CA ILE A 273 14.53 -27.23 8.91
C ILE A 273 13.33 -27.73 8.09
N ARG A 274 13.05 -27.07 6.96
CA ARG A 274 11.97 -27.45 6.05
C ARG A 274 12.13 -28.85 5.43
N LEU A 275 13.37 -29.30 5.23
CA LEU A 275 13.67 -30.64 4.72
C LEU A 275 13.65 -31.70 5.83
N ALA A 276 14.01 -31.32 7.05
CA ALA A 276 14.04 -32.23 8.21
C ALA A 276 12.64 -32.57 8.73
N ASP A 277 11.71 -31.60 8.73
CA ASP A 277 10.32 -31.82 9.15
C ASP A 277 9.33 -31.08 8.23
N PRO A 278 8.78 -31.77 7.22
CA PRO A 278 7.79 -31.21 6.31
C PRO A 278 6.46 -30.81 6.98
N SER A 279 6.13 -31.38 8.15
CA SER A 279 4.87 -31.11 8.85
C SER A 279 4.90 -29.73 9.52
N MET A 280 6.03 -29.35 10.09
CA MET A 280 6.27 -28.03 10.69
C MET A 280 6.14 -26.89 9.66
N ALA A 281 6.59 -27.13 8.42
CA ALA A 281 6.47 -26.20 7.32
C ALA A 281 5.02 -26.00 6.83
N GLN A 282 4.15 -26.99 7.07
CA GLN A 282 2.74 -26.97 6.68
C GLN A 282 1.88 -26.18 7.68
N GLU A 283 2.23 -26.22 8.97
CA GLU A 283 1.59 -25.42 10.02
C GLU A 283 2.06 -23.96 10.03
N MET A 284 3.34 -23.70 9.76
CA MET A 284 3.88 -22.33 9.64
C MET A 284 3.59 -21.67 8.27
N GLY A 285 3.26 -22.46 7.25
CA GLY A 285 3.12 -22.03 5.85
C GLY A 285 2.12 -20.89 5.59
N PRO A 286 0.92 -20.86 6.22
CA PRO A 286 -0.04 -19.77 6.02
C PRO A 286 0.41 -18.44 6.62
N GLN A 287 1.16 -18.49 7.73
CA GLN A 287 1.67 -17.29 8.41
C GLN A 287 2.97 -16.77 7.78
N LEU A 288 3.83 -17.68 7.27
CA LEU A 288 5.04 -17.31 6.53
C LEU A 288 4.73 -16.83 5.11
N GLY A 289 3.65 -17.33 4.47
CA GLY A 289 3.26 -16.94 3.11
C GLY A 289 2.97 -15.45 2.94
N ASP A 290 2.33 -14.83 3.94
CA ASP A 290 2.09 -13.39 4.00
C ASP A 290 3.37 -12.58 4.34
N ILE A 291 4.32 -13.22 5.02
CA ILE A 291 5.63 -12.66 5.40
C ILE A 291 6.61 -12.69 4.21
N ILE A 292 6.52 -13.67 3.31
CA ILE A 292 7.38 -13.82 2.12
C ILE A 292 7.10 -12.73 1.07
N GLY A 293 5.89 -12.15 1.06
CA GLY A 293 5.55 -10.99 0.22
C GLY A 293 5.98 -9.63 0.79
N LEU A 294 6.35 -9.60 2.08
CA LEU A 294 6.88 -8.43 2.76
C LEU A 294 8.40 -8.40 2.59
N GLY A 295 9.01 -7.22 2.46
CA GLY A 295 10.48 -7.14 2.53
C GLY A 295 10.96 -7.70 3.88
N MET A 296 12.17 -8.27 3.97
CA MET A 296 12.69 -8.90 5.20
C MET A 296 12.51 -8.04 6.47
N HIS A 297 12.58 -6.71 6.34
CA HIS A 297 12.33 -5.79 7.44
C HIS A 297 10.86 -5.79 7.92
N GLU A 298 9.90 -5.83 7.01
CA GLU A 298 8.47 -5.81 7.32
C GLU A 298 8.00 -7.16 7.86
N ALA A 299 8.57 -8.24 7.35
CA ALA A 299 8.48 -9.60 7.89
C ALA A 299 8.93 -9.66 9.36
N MET A 300 10.12 -9.14 9.67
CA MET A 300 10.67 -9.13 11.02
C MET A 300 9.81 -8.28 11.98
N LEU A 301 9.36 -7.10 11.54
CA LEU A 301 8.47 -6.25 12.33
C LEU A 301 7.08 -6.88 12.57
N ALA A 302 6.56 -7.65 11.63
CA ALA A 302 5.29 -8.35 11.80
C ALA A 302 5.43 -9.51 12.80
N SER A 303 6.55 -10.23 12.76
CA SER A 303 6.89 -11.28 13.72
C SER A 303 7.05 -10.72 15.14
N ASP A 304 7.79 -9.62 15.31
CA ASP A 304 7.96 -8.95 16.61
C ASP A 304 6.63 -8.48 17.18
N ALA A 305 5.77 -7.89 16.33
CA ALA A 305 4.44 -7.48 16.74
C ALA A 305 3.56 -8.67 17.12
N ALA A 306 3.64 -9.80 16.42
CA ALA A 306 2.87 -11.00 16.74
C ALA A 306 3.31 -11.62 18.08
N PHE A 307 4.61 -11.68 18.36
CA PHE A 307 5.14 -12.18 19.63
C PHE A 307 4.64 -11.36 20.83
N LEU A 308 4.63 -10.02 20.71
CA LEU A 308 4.13 -9.13 21.76
C LEU A 308 2.62 -9.26 22.02
N MET A 309 1.88 -9.97 21.16
CA MET A 309 0.47 -10.27 21.35
C MET A 309 0.24 -11.58 22.10
N LEU A 310 1.29 -12.36 22.39
CA LEU A 310 1.22 -13.64 23.09
C LEU A 310 1.33 -13.45 24.63
N PRO A 311 0.61 -14.24 25.46
CA PRO A 311 0.81 -14.26 26.92
C PRO A 311 2.28 -14.45 27.35
N GLU A 312 3.01 -15.25 26.60
CA GLU A 312 4.41 -15.64 26.79
C GLU A 312 5.35 -14.42 26.76
N ALA A 313 4.96 -13.32 26.12
CA ALA A 313 5.75 -12.08 26.13
C ALA A 313 5.90 -11.53 27.56
N ILE A 314 4.88 -11.68 28.41
CA ILE A 314 4.93 -11.25 29.80
C ILE A 314 5.88 -12.16 30.59
N GLU A 315 5.83 -13.46 30.34
CA GLU A 315 6.74 -14.45 30.96
C GLU A 315 8.19 -14.20 30.54
N ALA A 316 8.41 -13.74 29.30
CA ALA A 316 9.69 -13.28 28.79
C ALA A 316 10.16 -11.92 29.33
N GLY A 317 9.42 -11.31 30.28
CA GLY A 317 9.82 -10.09 30.97
C GLY A 317 9.41 -8.79 30.28
N VAL A 318 8.51 -8.83 29.29
CA VAL A 318 7.93 -7.60 28.72
C VAL A 318 6.94 -7.00 29.72
N ASP A 319 7.00 -5.68 29.89
CA ASP A 319 6.12 -4.97 30.82
C ASP A 319 4.62 -5.19 30.48
N PRO A 320 3.79 -5.65 31.42
CA PRO A 320 2.37 -5.89 31.18
C PRO A 320 1.59 -4.65 30.69
N ALA A 321 1.96 -3.44 31.13
CA ALA A 321 1.34 -2.20 30.66
C ALA A 321 1.71 -1.88 29.21
N PHE A 322 2.93 -2.23 28.81
CA PHE A 322 3.36 -2.11 27.42
C PHE A 322 2.60 -3.09 26.53
N VAL A 323 2.44 -4.35 26.96
CA VAL A 323 1.61 -5.36 26.27
C VAL A 323 0.14 -4.92 26.19
N TYR A 324 -0.38 -4.27 27.24
CA TYR A 324 -1.72 -3.70 27.24
C TYR A 324 -1.88 -2.62 26.15
N ALA A 325 -0.94 -1.68 26.09
CA ALA A 325 -0.96 -0.57 25.14
C ALA A 325 -0.79 -1.05 23.70
N ILE A 326 0.17 -1.96 23.42
CA ILE A 326 0.42 -2.44 22.05
C ILE A 326 -0.77 -3.20 21.45
N ARG A 327 -1.53 -3.92 22.28
CA ARG A 327 -2.74 -4.65 21.87
C ARG A 327 -3.91 -3.74 21.51
N ARG A 328 -3.98 -2.54 22.07
CA ARG A 328 -5.12 -1.61 21.95
C ARG A 328 -4.84 -0.39 21.09
N ALA A 329 -3.57 -0.04 20.89
CA ALA A 329 -3.22 1.12 20.07
C ALA A 329 -3.79 0.97 18.64
N PRO A 330 -4.41 2.01 18.07
CA PRO A 330 -4.97 1.97 16.72
C PRO A 330 -3.88 2.02 15.62
N PHE A 331 -2.61 1.84 16.01
CA PHE A 331 -1.46 1.88 15.13
C PHE A 331 -0.44 0.82 15.54
N LYS A 332 0.33 0.34 14.57
CA LYS A 332 1.46 -0.57 14.83
C LYS A 332 2.62 0.22 15.40
N PHE A 333 2.97 -0.03 16.66
CA PHE A 333 4.16 0.52 17.28
C PHE A 333 5.41 -0.12 16.67
N ARG A 334 6.32 0.70 16.15
CA ARG A 334 7.57 0.25 15.50
C ARG A 334 8.81 0.64 16.31
N GLY A 335 8.65 0.93 17.59
CA GLY A 335 9.71 1.51 18.40
C GLY A 335 10.01 2.95 17.99
N HIS A 336 11.30 3.30 18.03
CA HIS A 336 11.76 4.63 17.72
C HIS A 336 11.47 5.02 16.26
N TYR A 337 10.83 6.17 16.06
CA TYR A 337 10.57 6.74 14.74
C TYR A 337 11.80 7.50 14.24
N PRO A 338 12.43 7.08 13.12
CA PRO A 338 13.50 7.87 12.52
C PRO A 338 13.03 9.29 12.23
N THR A 339 13.92 10.27 12.40
CA THR A 339 13.58 11.68 12.15
C THR A 339 13.01 11.84 10.74
N GLY A 340 11.78 12.36 10.64
CA GLY A 340 11.09 12.59 9.37
C GLY A 340 10.33 11.40 8.79
N SER A 341 10.29 10.23 9.46
CA SER A 341 9.48 9.09 8.99
C SER A 341 7.98 9.27 9.22
N ILE A 342 7.62 10.13 10.18
CA ILE A 342 6.23 10.43 10.57
C ILE A 342 6.15 11.94 10.82
N ALA A 343 5.04 12.57 10.39
CA ALA A 343 4.78 13.99 10.66
C ALA A 343 4.72 14.27 12.17
N ALA A 344 5.23 15.42 12.60
CA ALA A 344 5.29 15.77 14.03
C ALA A 344 3.91 15.75 14.73
N GLY A 345 2.83 16.16 14.03
CA GLY A 345 1.47 16.06 14.57
C GLY A 345 1.01 14.62 14.79
N GLU A 346 1.37 13.72 13.89
CA GLU A 346 1.06 12.29 14.01
C GLU A 346 1.89 11.62 15.11
N GLN A 347 3.16 12.03 15.27
CA GLN A 347 3.99 11.61 16.41
C GLN A 347 3.37 11.99 17.75
N LEU A 348 2.87 13.23 17.88
CA LEU A 348 2.22 13.71 19.09
C LEU A 348 0.89 13.00 19.35
N ARG A 349 0.08 12.74 18.31
CA ARG A 349 -1.15 11.96 18.40
C ARG A 349 -0.88 10.55 18.92
N ARG A 350 0.07 9.83 18.31
CA ARG A 350 0.47 8.47 18.73
C ARG A 350 1.00 8.43 20.16
N LYS A 351 1.81 9.41 20.56
CA LYS A 351 2.25 9.58 21.96
C LYS A 351 1.06 9.70 22.90
N GLY A 352 0.11 10.59 22.57
CA GLY A 352 -1.09 10.81 23.38
C GLY A 352 -1.93 9.55 23.54
N GLU A 353 -2.26 8.89 22.42
CA GLU A 353 -3.05 7.66 22.42
C GLU A 353 -2.35 6.52 23.17
N TRP A 354 -1.06 6.30 22.95
CA TRP A 354 -0.30 5.28 23.65
C TRP A 354 -0.26 5.53 25.16
N ASN A 355 0.13 6.74 25.56
CA ASN A 355 0.29 7.06 26.97
C ASN A 355 -1.06 7.06 27.69
N HIS A 356 -2.15 7.40 27.01
CA HIS A 356 -3.50 7.25 27.53
C HIS A 356 -3.85 5.79 27.84
N LEU A 357 -3.49 4.84 26.96
CA LEU A 357 -3.68 3.40 27.21
C LEU A 357 -2.86 2.90 28.41
N VAL A 358 -1.66 3.44 28.60
CA VAL A 358 -0.84 3.15 29.79
C VAL A 358 -1.50 3.72 31.05
N ASP A 359 -2.03 4.94 31.00
CA ASP A 359 -2.77 5.55 32.10
C ASP A 359 -4.03 4.75 32.46
N GLU A 360 -4.77 4.28 31.46
CA GLU A 360 -5.92 3.40 31.63
C GLU A 360 -5.52 2.09 32.34
N TYR A 361 -4.39 1.49 31.95
CA TYR A 361 -3.87 0.29 32.60
C TYR A 361 -3.52 0.53 34.07
N ILE A 362 -2.85 1.65 34.39
CA ILE A 362 -2.51 2.04 35.76
C ILE A 362 -3.78 2.26 36.59
N ALA A 363 -4.76 2.99 36.03
CA ALA A 363 -6.01 3.29 36.69
C ALA A 363 -6.86 2.03 36.98
N ALA A 364 -6.74 0.99 36.15
CA ALA A 364 -7.42 -0.28 36.36
C ALA A 364 -6.91 -1.06 37.59
N GLY A 365 -5.72 -0.72 38.13
CA GLY A 365 -5.19 -1.32 39.35
C GLY A 365 -4.96 -2.83 39.28
N LYS A 366 -4.85 -3.40 38.08
CA LYS A 366 -4.64 -4.85 37.86
C LYS A 366 -3.20 -5.29 38.07
N ASP A 367 -2.27 -4.35 38.02
CA ASP A 367 -0.85 -4.61 38.21
C ASP A 367 -0.57 -4.85 39.70
N CYS A 368 0.20 -5.89 40.01
CA CYS A 368 0.62 -6.18 41.37
C CYS A 368 1.63 -5.15 41.90
N ARG A 369 2.23 -4.35 41.01
CA ARG A 369 2.95 -3.13 41.36
C ARG A 369 1.94 -2.18 42.00
N SER A 370 2.03 -2.02 43.31
CA SER A 370 1.14 -1.20 44.16
C SER A 370 0.79 0.15 43.51
N ALA A 371 -0.37 0.75 43.82
CA ALA A 371 -0.76 2.06 43.30
C ALA A 371 0.30 3.17 43.53
N ARG A 372 1.12 3.05 44.59
CA ARG A 372 2.29 3.94 44.83
C ARG A 372 3.43 3.77 43.81
N GLN A 373 3.46 2.66 43.09
CA GLN A 373 4.41 2.31 42.04
C GLN A 373 3.88 2.62 40.62
N GLY A 374 2.76 3.34 40.47
CA GLY A 374 2.30 3.81 39.16
C GLY A 374 3.42 4.50 38.37
N ARG A 375 4.28 5.24 39.08
CA ARG A 375 5.52 5.83 38.55
C ARG A 375 6.43 4.83 37.83
N CYS A 376 6.61 3.62 38.36
CA CYS A 376 7.45 2.60 37.74
C CYS A 376 6.84 2.10 36.42
N ILE A 377 5.51 1.99 36.37
CA ILE A 377 4.78 1.62 35.15
C ILE A 377 4.93 2.71 34.09
N GLU A 378 4.78 3.97 34.49
CA GLU A 378 4.96 5.12 33.59
C GLU A 378 6.37 5.14 32.97
N VAL A 379 7.39 4.94 33.79
CA VAL A 379 8.80 4.90 33.35
C VAL A 379 9.05 3.76 32.37
N ALA A 380 8.46 2.59 32.61
CA ALA A 380 8.68 1.41 31.79
C ALA A 380 7.90 1.44 30.47
N ALA A 381 6.66 1.96 30.46
CA ALA A 381 5.72 1.75 29.36
C ALA A 381 5.36 3.01 28.54
N LYS A 382 5.53 4.23 29.09
CA LYS A 382 5.17 5.45 28.33
C LYS A 382 6.23 5.79 27.29
N ILE A 383 5.76 6.33 26.16
CA ILE A 383 6.60 6.72 25.02
C ILE A 383 6.64 8.24 24.83
N ALA A 384 7.76 8.73 24.32
CA ALA A 384 7.93 10.09 23.84
C ALA A 384 7.40 10.24 22.40
N ALA A 385 7.35 11.48 21.88
CA ALA A 385 6.84 11.76 20.53
C ALA A 385 7.65 11.04 19.44
N ASN A 386 8.95 10.80 19.70
CA ASN A 386 9.81 10.07 18.78
C ASN A 386 9.67 8.54 18.91
N GLY A 387 8.72 8.02 19.68
CA GLY A 387 8.52 6.57 19.90
C GLY A 387 9.57 5.91 20.81
N GLY A 388 10.52 6.67 21.35
CA GLY A 388 11.41 6.21 22.42
C GLY A 388 10.73 6.28 23.79
N PRO A 389 11.43 5.92 24.88
CA PRO A 389 10.88 6.04 26.24
C PRO A 389 10.58 7.50 26.61
N LEU A 390 9.45 7.73 27.31
CA LEU A 390 9.06 9.06 27.78
C LEU A 390 10.00 9.60 28.85
N PHE A 391 10.36 8.74 29.81
CA PHE A 391 11.28 9.04 30.88
C PHE A 391 12.59 8.31 30.63
N ARG A 392 13.68 9.06 30.47
CA ARG A 392 14.98 8.45 30.17
C ARG A 392 15.79 8.19 31.43
N GLN A 393 16.51 7.09 31.43
CA GLN A 393 17.53 6.79 32.42
C GLN A 393 18.83 7.54 32.09
N CYS A 394 19.63 7.85 33.10
CA CYS A 394 20.92 8.50 32.93
C CYS A 394 21.88 7.59 32.13
N ASP A 395 22.47 8.09 31.05
CA ASP A 395 23.42 7.34 30.22
C ASP A 395 24.82 7.19 30.85
N ASN A 396 24.98 7.50 32.15
CA ASN A 396 26.24 7.29 32.87
C ASN A 396 26.37 5.83 33.37
N ILE A 397 26.55 4.92 32.41
CA ILE A 397 26.67 3.48 32.64
C ILE A 397 27.90 3.16 33.51
N SER A 398 29.04 3.81 33.25
CA SER A 398 30.27 3.59 34.05
C SER A 398 30.14 4.00 35.51
N GLY A 399 29.31 5.02 35.78
CA GLY A 399 28.98 5.41 37.14
C GLY A 399 27.85 4.60 37.78
N ARG A 400 27.29 3.60 37.07
CA ARG A 400 26.09 2.84 37.46
C ARG A 400 24.96 3.75 37.94
N CYS A 401 24.74 4.86 37.22
CA CYS A 401 23.73 5.83 37.59
C CYS A 401 22.34 5.35 37.16
N GLU A 402 21.52 4.94 38.13
CA GLU A 402 20.17 4.44 37.86
C GLU A 402 19.08 5.51 37.97
N LYS A 403 19.48 6.79 37.99
CA LYS A 403 18.51 7.90 38.05
C LYS A 403 17.71 7.96 36.75
N VAL A 404 16.40 8.13 36.91
CA VAL A 404 15.43 8.34 35.83
C VAL A 404 14.94 9.78 35.86
N GLU A 405 14.64 10.34 34.69
CA GLU A 405 14.09 11.68 34.54
C GLU A 405 12.85 11.90 35.43
N PRO A 406 12.84 12.92 36.33
CA PRO A 406 11.65 13.23 37.13
C PRO A 406 10.50 13.79 36.27
N GLU A 407 10.83 14.41 35.14
CA GLU A 407 9.90 14.97 34.16
C GLU A 407 10.53 14.82 32.76
N GLU A 408 9.71 14.77 31.71
CA GLU A 408 10.18 14.62 30.33
C GLU A 408 11.20 15.73 29.99
N GLY A 409 12.44 15.34 29.72
CA GLY A 409 13.51 16.27 29.35
C GLY A 409 14.20 17.01 30.51
N ALA A 410 13.95 16.60 31.76
CA ALA A 410 14.64 17.18 32.93
C ALA A 410 16.15 16.90 32.95
N PHE A 411 16.64 15.85 32.27
CA PHE A 411 18.07 15.56 32.21
C PHE A 411 18.79 16.40 31.16
N LYS A 412 20.07 16.67 31.42
CA LYS A 412 20.94 17.43 30.51
C LYS A 412 21.30 16.57 29.32
N ARG A 413 21.15 17.10 28.11
CA ARG A 413 21.59 16.44 26.88
C ARG A 413 23.03 16.82 26.55
N CYS A 414 23.76 15.90 25.93
CA CYS A 414 25.06 16.25 25.36
C CYS A 414 24.87 17.33 24.26
N ALA A 415 25.60 18.45 24.36
CA ALA A 415 25.44 19.57 23.44
C ALA A 415 25.78 19.21 21.99
N ALA A 416 26.72 18.27 21.79
CA ALA A 416 27.16 17.82 20.47
C ALA A 416 26.18 16.83 19.83
N CYS A 417 26.03 15.63 20.40
CA CYS A 417 25.20 14.59 19.76
C CYS A 417 23.71 14.69 20.08
N ARG A 418 23.32 15.33 21.20
CA ARG A 418 21.94 15.45 21.72
C ARG A 418 21.17 14.15 21.97
N GLY A 419 21.77 12.99 21.65
CA GLY A 419 21.16 11.66 21.79
C GLY A 419 21.22 11.12 23.22
N VAL A 420 22.32 11.37 23.94
CA VAL A 420 22.47 10.92 25.34
C VAL A 420 22.01 11.97 26.34
N VAL A 421 21.53 11.50 27.49
CA VAL A 421 21.07 12.30 28.63
C VAL A 421 21.78 11.96 29.93
N TYR A 422 21.98 12.97 30.76
CA TYR A 422 22.63 12.84 32.05
C TYR A 422 21.85 13.59 33.12
N CYS A 423 21.67 12.96 34.28
CA CYS A 423 21.02 13.60 35.42
C CYS A 423 21.84 14.78 35.97
N SER A 424 23.14 14.87 35.66
CA SER A 424 24.03 15.92 36.13
C SER A 424 25.26 16.08 35.23
N THR A 425 25.92 17.23 35.36
CA THR A 425 27.20 17.49 34.67
C THR A 425 28.32 16.54 35.17
N ALA A 426 28.25 16.09 36.42
CA ALA A 426 29.19 15.08 36.94
C ALA A 426 29.03 13.74 36.20
N CYS A 427 27.79 13.27 36.04
CA CYS A 427 27.50 12.05 35.26
C CYS A 427 27.94 12.16 33.80
N GLN A 428 27.72 13.33 33.18
CA GLN A 428 28.22 13.59 31.83
C GLN A 428 29.75 13.50 31.75
N LYS A 429 30.49 14.09 32.69
CA LYS A 429 31.96 14.03 32.73
C LYS A 429 32.46 12.60 32.94
N THR A 430 31.85 11.85 33.86
CA THR A 430 32.20 10.44 34.09
C THR A 430 31.95 9.59 32.85
N ALA A 431 30.78 9.72 32.21
CA ALA A 431 30.48 8.99 30.97
C ALA A 431 31.40 9.42 29.81
N TRP A 432 31.79 10.69 29.76
CA TRP A 432 32.72 11.22 28.77
C TRP A 432 34.11 10.58 28.88
N VAL A 433 34.68 10.54 30.08
CA VAL A 433 36.04 10.05 30.33
C VAL A 433 36.08 8.51 30.41
N HIS A 434 35.14 7.90 31.13
CA HIS A 434 35.18 6.48 31.49
C HIS A 434 34.13 5.62 30.77
N GLY A 435 33.05 6.23 30.27
CA GLY A 435 31.93 5.52 29.62
C GLY A 435 32.03 5.42 28.11
N GLY A 436 33.17 5.75 27.52
CA GLY A 436 33.37 5.67 26.08
C GLY A 436 32.56 6.70 25.27
N HIS A 437 31.78 7.58 25.92
CA HIS A 437 30.95 8.56 25.21
C HIS A 437 31.81 9.50 24.35
N LYS A 438 33.02 9.86 24.79
CA LYS A 438 33.95 10.68 23.99
C LYS A 438 34.24 10.06 22.61
N LYS A 439 34.29 8.74 22.50
CA LYS A 439 34.57 8.03 21.24
C LYS A 439 33.35 7.97 20.32
N SER A 440 32.15 7.82 20.90
CA SER A 440 30.89 7.70 20.15
C SER A 440 30.15 9.03 19.93
N CYS A 441 30.59 10.11 20.58
CA CYS A 441 29.98 11.41 20.46
C CYS A 441 30.09 11.93 19.01
N GLY A 442 28.95 12.29 18.42
CA GLY A 442 28.87 12.77 17.03
C GLY A 442 28.80 11.66 15.98
N GLN A 443 29.07 10.41 16.34
CA GLN A 443 28.87 9.26 15.44
C GLN A 443 27.41 8.78 15.46
N ALA A 444 26.77 8.85 16.63
CA ALA A 444 25.35 8.53 16.77
C ALA A 444 24.49 9.68 16.23
N ARG A 445 23.67 9.41 15.21
CA ARG A 445 22.55 10.30 14.88
C ARG A 445 21.65 10.40 16.14
N PRO A 446 21.02 11.57 16.40
CA PRO A 446 20.17 11.78 17.59
C PRO A 446 19.03 10.76 17.79
N SER A 447 18.77 9.91 16.80
CA SER A 447 17.74 8.87 16.81
C SER A 447 18.10 7.63 17.62
N GLU A 448 19.38 7.31 17.83
CA GLU A 448 19.74 6.00 18.42
C GLU A 448 20.37 6.17 19.80
N SER A 449 19.59 6.68 20.76
CA SER A 449 20.02 6.59 22.17
C SER A 449 19.98 5.12 22.61
N PRO A 450 21.07 4.58 23.21
CA PRO A 450 21.12 3.21 23.74
C PRO A 450 20.05 2.89 24.80
N GLY A 451 19.35 3.88 25.36
CA GLY A 451 18.21 3.65 26.26
C GLY A 451 17.05 2.81 25.69
N VAL A 452 17.08 2.47 24.39
CA VAL A 452 16.22 1.44 23.77
C VAL A 452 16.68 0.01 24.15
N VAL A 453 17.67 -0.14 25.04
CA VAL A 453 18.11 -1.45 25.58
C VAL A 453 16.95 -2.24 26.19
N TYR A 454 15.85 -1.64 26.67
CA TYR A 454 14.70 -2.43 27.13
C TYR A 454 13.92 -3.14 26.00
N LEU A 455 13.87 -2.55 24.80
CA LEU A 455 13.31 -3.23 23.62
C LEU A 455 14.34 -4.15 22.95
N LYS A 456 15.63 -3.77 22.94
CA LYS A 456 16.69 -4.66 22.42
C LYS A 456 16.96 -5.85 23.35
N ALA A 457 16.83 -5.71 24.66
CA ALA A 457 16.99 -6.80 25.62
C ALA A 457 15.80 -7.77 25.57
N SER A 458 14.59 -7.30 25.26
CA SER A 458 13.47 -8.20 24.94
C SER A 458 13.66 -8.91 23.60
N THR A 459 14.19 -8.24 22.55
CA THR A 459 14.58 -8.92 21.30
C THR A 459 15.76 -9.89 21.47
N ILE A 460 16.74 -9.57 22.33
CA ILE A 460 17.88 -10.46 22.63
C ILE A 460 17.41 -11.64 23.50
N ALA A 461 16.58 -11.41 24.52
CA ALA A 461 15.96 -12.46 25.32
C ALA A 461 15.09 -13.39 24.45
N MET A 462 14.35 -12.84 23.48
CA MET A 462 13.64 -13.61 22.45
C MET A 462 14.58 -14.52 21.64
N MET A 463 15.77 -14.05 21.24
CA MET A 463 16.70 -14.84 20.45
C MET A 463 17.40 -15.96 21.26
N THR A 464 17.73 -15.72 22.53
CA THR A 464 18.33 -16.75 23.39
C THR A 464 17.34 -17.84 23.81
N HIS A 465 16.11 -17.47 24.21
CA HIS A 465 15.11 -18.49 24.61
C HIS A 465 14.57 -19.31 23.44
N PHE A 466 14.50 -18.75 22.23
CA PHE A 466 14.12 -19.50 21.04
C PHE A 466 15.21 -20.52 20.63
N HIS A 467 16.49 -20.24 20.94
CA HIS A 467 17.58 -21.19 20.69
C HIS A 467 17.58 -22.34 21.69
N ASP A 468 17.37 -22.04 22.98
CA ASP A 468 17.36 -23.06 24.04
C ASP A 468 16.11 -23.96 23.97
N GLY A 469 14.96 -23.41 23.55
CA GLY A 469 13.73 -24.18 23.34
C GLY A 469 13.68 -25.03 22.07
N LEU A 470 14.61 -24.82 21.12
CA LEU A 470 14.79 -25.67 19.94
C LEU A 470 15.85 -26.78 20.17
N GLN A 471 16.67 -26.66 21.22
CA GLN A 471 17.68 -27.65 21.60
C GLN A 471 17.20 -28.66 22.64
N ALA A 472 16.19 -28.30 23.44
CA ALA A 472 15.47 -29.21 24.33
C ALA A 472 14.32 -29.91 23.60
#